data_AF-A0A7V4PRI8-F1
#
_entry.id   AF-A0A7V4PRI8-F1
#
_cell.length_a   1.000
_cell.length_b   1.000
_cell.length_c   1.000
_cell.angle_alpha   90.00
_cell.angle_beta   90.00
_cell.angle_gamma   90.00
#
_symmetry.space_group_name_H-M   'P 1'
#
loop_
_entity.id
_entity.type
_entity.pdbx_description
1 polymer ?
#
loop_
_entity_poly.entity_id
_entity_poly.type
_entity_poly.pdbx_seq_one_letter_code
_entity_poly.pdbx_strand_id
1 'polypeptide(L)' 'MIEQINPVIREWGNYYCKAHVRKLFDQLNRWIVRRLWSHRYKYWRCRGWKTLPESKLYGELGFVNLVSLIPSISHRH' A
#
# COMPACT_ATOMS: atom_id res chain seq x y z
N MET A 1 -8.47 -6.57 8.88
CA MET A 1 -8.37 -6.36 7.42
C MET A 1 -6.96 -5.94 7.01
N ILE A 2 -6.44 -4.79 7.46
CA ILE A 2 -5.08 -4.36 7.11
C ILE A 2 -4.03 -5.41 7.51
N GLU A 3 -4.12 -5.95 8.72
CA GLU A 3 -3.21 -6.98 9.23
C GLU A 3 -3.24 -8.29 8.43
N GLN A 4 -4.35 -8.61 7.78
CA GLN A 4 -4.47 -9.81 6.93
C GLN A 4 -3.91 -9.57 5.53
N ILE A 5 -4.01 -8.34 5.03
CA ILE A 5 -3.54 -7.94 3.69
C ILE A 5 -2.02 -7.69 3.71
N ASN A 6 -1.49 -7.15 4.81
CA ASN A 6 -0.09 -6.78 4.95
C ASN A 6 0.89 -7.93 4.65
N PRO A 7 0.71 -9.16 5.17
CA PRO A 7 1.58 -10.29 4.84
C PRO A 7 1.59 -10.60 3.34
N VAL A 8 0.40 -10.66 2.71
CA VAL A 8 0.26 -10.96 1.27
C VAL A 8 0.97 -9.91 0.42
N ILE A 9 0.77 -8.63 0.73
CA ILE A 9 1.44 -7.52 0.02
C ILE A 9 2.96 -7.57 0.23
N ARG A 10 3.43 -7.88 1.44
CA ARG A 10 4.87 -8.01 1.73
C ARG A 10 5.51 -9.13 0.93
N GLU A 11 4.95 -10.33 0.99
CA GLU A 11 5.49 -11.49 0.28
C GLU A 11 5.48 -11.27 -1.23
N TRP A 12 4.36 -10.78 -1.77
CA TRP A 12 4.24 -10.46 -3.18
C TRP A 12 5.24 -9.36 -3.60
N GLY A 13 5.31 -8.26 -2.84
CA GLY A 13 6.24 -7.17 -3.09
C GLY A 13 7.69 -7.62 -3.09
N ASN A 14 8.10 -8.42 -2.11
CA ASN A 14 9.46 -8.96 -2.01
C ASN A 14 9.80 -9.94 -3.14
N TYR A 15 8.81 -10.66 -3.68
CA TYR A 15 9.01 -11.54 -4.83
C TYR A 15 9.27 -10.73 -6.12
N TYR A 16 8.46 -9.69 -6.37
CA TYR A 16 8.49 -8.92 -7.63
C TYR A 16 9.43 -7.70 -7.62
N CYS A 17 9.98 -7.29 -6.47
CA CYS A 17 10.82 -6.08 -6.36
C CYS A 17 12.17 -6.15 -7.09
N LYS A 18 12.55 -7.31 -7.63
CA LYS A 18 13.82 -7.52 -8.37
C LYS A 18 13.84 -6.89 -9.77
N ALA A 19 12.68 -6.49 -10.30
CA ALA A 19 12.56 -5.82 -11.61
C ALA A 19 12.35 -4.30 -11.48
N HIS A 20 12.37 -3.56 -12.59
CA HIS A 20 12.07 -2.12 -12.63
C HIS A 20 10.56 -1.84 -12.40
N VAL A 21 10.08 -2.10 -11.19
CA VAL A 21 8.66 -2.09 -10.83
C VAL A 21 8.20 -0.83 -10.09
N ARG A 22 9.05 0.19 -9.90
CA ARG A 22 8.73 1.40 -9.12
C ARG A 22 7.39 2.03 -9.53
N LYS A 23 7.20 2.27 -10.83
CA LYS A 23 5.98 2.89 -11.35
C LYS A 23 4.76 1.98 -11.18
N LEU A 24 4.95 0.67 -11.39
CA LEU A 24 3.89 -0.33 -11.21
C LEU A 24 3.46 -0.43 -9.75
N PHE A 25 4.42 -0.44 -8.83
CA PHE A 25 4.20 -0.50 -7.39
C PHE A 25 3.50 0.75 -6.88
N ASP A 26 3.88 1.94 -7.33
CA ASP A 26 3.16 3.18 -6.97
C ASP A 26 1.71 3.16 -7.45
N GLN A 27 1.46 2.75 -8.69
CA GLN A 27 0.09 2.63 -9.24
C GLN A 27 -0.75 1.60 -8.47
N LEU A 28 -0.18 0.43 -8.21
CA LEU A 28 -0.86 -0.63 -7.48
C LEU A 28 -1.14 -0.21 -6.05
N ASN A 29 -0.18 0.44 -5.37
CA ASN A 29 -0.36 0.90 -4.00
C ASN A 29 -1.51 1.91 -3.90
N ARG A 30 -1.58 2.90 -4.80
CA ARG A 30 -2.73 3.83 -4.89
C ARG A 30 -4.05 3.11 -5.16
N TRP A 31 -4.05 2.06 -5.99
CA TRP A 31 -5.25 1.26 -6.24
C TRP A 31 -5.70 0.50 -4.99
N ILE A 32 -4.78 -0.12 -4.26
CA ILE A 32 -5.08 -0.86 -3.03
C ILE A 32 -5.65 0.10 -1.96
N VAL A 33 -5.07 1.29 -1.78
CA VAL A 33 -5.60 2.30 -0.85
C VAL A 33 -7.04 2.70 -1.19
N ARG A 34 -7.33 2.93 -2.47
CA ARG A 34 -8.70 3.24 -2.93
C ARG A 34 -9.66 2.07 -2.68
N ARG A 35 -9.20 0.82 -2.85
CA ARG A 35 -9.99 -0.38 -2.54
C ARG A 35 -10.26 -0.53 -1.05
N LEU A 36 -9.26 -0.25 -0.22
CA LEU A 36 -9.40 -0.27 1.22
C LEU A 36 -10.46 0.73 1.68
N TRP A 37 -10.43 1.96 1.14
CA TRP A 37 -11.47 2.93 1.44
C TRP A 37 -12.84 2.46 0.94
N SER A 38 -12.93 1.97 -0.29
CA SER A 38 -14.22 1.50 -0.83
C SER A 38 -14.82 0.38 -0.02
N HIS A 39 -14.01 -0.58 0.44
CA HIS A 39 -14.43 -1.66 1.32
C HIS A 39 -14.89 -1.13 2.69
N ARG A 40 -14.11 -0.25 3.30
CA ARG A 40 -14.39 0.28 4.65
C ARG A 40 -15.60 1.20 4.69
N TYR A 41 -15.82 1.99 3.65
CA TYR A 41 -16.96 2.89 3.54
C TYR A 41 -18.15 2.28 2.77
N LYS A 42 -18.01 1.07 2.21
CA LYS A 42 -19.03 0.38 1.39
C LYS A 42 -19.51 1.18 0.16
N TYR A 43 -18.69 2.09 -0.35
CA TYR A 43 -18.99 2.91 -1.54
C TYR A 43 -17.84 2.85 -2.54
N TRP A 44 -18.14 2.79 -3.83
CA TRP A 44 -17.12 2.78 -4.89
C TRP A 44 -16.33 4.10 -4.96
N ARG A 45 -17.02 5.25 -4.94
CA ARG A 45 -16.42 6.59 -4.86
C ARG A 45 -16.62 7.14 -3.46
N CYS A 46 -15.64 6.94 -2.58
CA CYS A 46 -15.64 7.53 -1.24
C CYS A 46 -14.51 8.57 -1.10
N ARG A 47 -14.73 9.57 -0.24
CA ARG A 47 -13.71 10.55 0.15
C ARG A 47 -12.84 10.02 1.29
N GLY A 48 -12.45 8.75 1.22
CA GLY A 48 -11.72 8.06 2.30
C GLY A 48 -10.42 8.75 2.70
N TRP A 49 -9.78 9.48 1.77
CA TRP A 49 -8.61 10.31 2.05
C TRP A 49 -8.83 11.42 3.09
N LYS A 50 -10.07 11.90 3.28
CA LYS A 50 -10.39 12.95 4.26
C LYS A 50 -10.32 12.44 5.70
N THR A 51 -10.73 11.19 5.90
CA THR A 51 -10.85 10.55 7.22
C THR A 51 -9.69 9.61 7.50
N LEU A 52 -9.07 9.09 6.44
CA LEU A 52 -7.95 8.17 6.48
C LEU A 52 -6.91 8.58 5.44
N PRO A 53 -6.20 9.71 5.66
CA PRO A 53 -5.12 10.14 4.79
C PRO A 53 -4.01 9.10 4.76
N GLU A 54 -3.23 9.07 3.67
CA GLU A 54 -2.14 8.11 3.47
C GLU A 54 -1.11 8.13 4.60
N SER A 55 -0.83 9.32 5.19
CA SER A 55 0.05 9.46 6.35
C SER A 55 -0.42 8.65 7.55
N LYS A 56 -1.73 8.68 7.84
CA LYS A 56 -2.35 7.89 8.92
C LYS A 56 -2.37 6.40 8.59
N LEU A 57 -2.58 6.07 7.32
CA LEU A 57 -2.62 4.69 6.85
C LEU A 57 -1.26 3.99 6.95
N TYR A 58 -0.21 4.64 6.44
CA TYR A 58 1.14 4.08 6.45
C TYR A 58 1.84 4.25 7.81
N GLY A 59 1.58 5.35 8.52
CA GLY A 59 2.17 5.63 9.83
C GLY A 59 1.45 4.92 10.96
N GLU A 60 0.26 5.39 11.32
CA GLU A 60 -0.46 4.89 12.52
C GLU A 60 -0.99 3.47 12.34
N LEU A 61 -1.49 3.12 11.15
CA LEU A 61 -2.08 1.80 10.88
C LEU A 61 -1.07 0.78 10.33
N GLY A 62 0.18 1.18 10.10
CA GLY A 62 1.25 0.29 9.66
C GLY A 62 0.96 -0.44 8.34
N PHE A 63 0.19 0.17 7.44
CA PHE A 63 -0.08 -0.44 6.13
C PHE A 63 1.23 -0.55 5.33
N VAL A 64 1.40 -1.65 4.60
CA VAL A 64 2.64 -1.88 3.84
C VAL A 64 2.63 -1.06 2.55
N ASN A 65 3.69 -0.27 2.35
CA ASN A 65 3.92 0.44 1.10
C ASN A 65 4.78 -0.43 0.17
N LEU A 66 4.24 -0.81 -1.00
CA LEU A 66 4.99 -1.60 -1.98
C LEU A 66 6.28 -0.92 -2.44
N VAL A 67 6.27 0.41 -2.60
CA VAL A 67 7.45 1.18 -3.06
C VAL A 67 8.58 1.12 -2.03
N SER A 68 8.26 1.05 -0.73
CA SER A 68 9.29 0.93 0.32
C SER A 68 9.93 -0.45 0.39
N LEU A 69 9.39 -1.45 -0.32
CA LEU A 69 9.99 -2.79 -0.44
C LEU A 69 11.05 -2.86 -1.55
N ILE A 70 11.13 -1.85 -2.42
CA ILE A 70 12.09 -1.83 -3.52
C ILE A 70 13.50 -1.61 -2.95
N PRO A 71 14.47 -2.53 -3.16
CA PRO A 71 15.80 -2.44 -2.54
C PRO A 71 16.56 -1.15 -2.89
N SER A 72 16.37 -0.60 -4.08
CA SER A 72 17.03 0.66 -4.51
C SER A 72 16.44 1.92 -3.88
N ILE A 73 15.27 1.82 -3.23
CA ILE A 73 14.60 2.92 -2.50
C ILE A 73 14.73 2.69 -0.99
N SER A 74 14.62 1.43 -0.58
CA SER A 74 14.80 0.95 0.78
C SER A 74 16.30 0.90 1.09
N HIS A 75 16.92 2.05 1.32
CA HIS A 75 18.24 2.09 1.95
C HIS A 75 18.09 1.54 3.37
N ARG A 76 18.23 0.22 3.54
CA ARG A 76 18.39 -0.42 4.84
C ARG A 76 19.69 0.11 5.45
N HIS A 77 19.57 0.91 6.51
CA HIS A 77 20.58 1.03 7.54
C HIS A 77 20.11 0.23 8.75
#